data_AF-A0A1Z9H8J4-F1
#
_entry.id   AF-A0A1Z9H8J4-F1
#
_cell.length_a   1.000
_cell.length_b   1.000
_cell.length_c   1.000
_cell.angle_alpha   90.00
_cell.angle_beta   90.00
_cell.angle_gamma   90.00
#
_symmetry.space_group_name_H-M   'P 1'
#
loop_
_entity.id
_entity.type
_entity.pdbx_description
1 polymer ?
#
loop_
_entity_poly.entity_id
_entity_poly.type
_entity_poly.pdbx_seq_one_letter_code
_entity_poly.pdbx_strand_id
1 'polypeptide(L)'
;MKLFCIPLVAGVLATASFADVYVWESFTDASGGINSPTGGTGAGSPSLVVVGGSPIIAGSGNLYDPAGSFTMHLYGAGFVNNPTMEIAGLGSEFDTSSFYLNTAQGPVFPTVEVTSGGAGFGAFNTYSLSWDYAGPAIFFNFGTSAPHASLDRLTIGTFGETIPAPGALALLGLAGLGRRRRS
;
A
#
# COMPACT_ATOMS: atom_id res chain seq x y z
N MET A 1 -50.74 37.31 -10.34
CA MET A 1 -50.12 35.98 -10.47
C MET A 1 -48.61 36.18 -10.48
N LYS A 2 -47.89 35.84 -9.39
CA LYS A 2 -46.44 36.02 -9.29
C LYS A 2 -45.76 34.76 -9.80
N LEU A 3 -45.00 34.88 -10.89
CA LEU A 3 -44.19 33.80 -11.45
C LEU A 3 -42.89 33.73 -10.63
N PHE A 4 -42.75 32.70 -9.80
CA PHE A 4 -41.51 32.44 -9.08
C PHE A 4 -40.50 31.79 -10.03
N CYS A 5 -39.42 32.50 -10.32
CA CYS A 5 -38.25 31.95 -10.99
C CYS A 5 -37.39 31.23 -9.93
N ILE A 6 -37.26 29.91 -10.03
CA ILE A 6 -36.35 29.13 -9.19
C ILE A 6 -35.01 29.05 -9.94
N PRO A 7 -33.89 29.55 -9.39
CA PRO A 7 -32.59 29.30 -10.00
C PRO A 7 -32.21 27.84 -9.79
N LEU A 8 -31.98 27.14 -10.91
CA LEU A 8 -31.31 25.85 -10.94
C LEU A 8 -29.89 26.06 -10.40
N VAL A 9 -29.65 25.68 -9.15
CA VAL A 9 -28.29 25.59 -8.60
C VAL A 9 -27.61 24.45 -9.35
N ALA A 10 -26.67 24.79 -10.22
CA ALA A 10 -25.80 23.83 -10.86
C ALA A 10 -25.05 23.07 -9.76
N GLY A 11 -25.48 21.82 -9.53
CA GLY A 11 -24.75 20.91 -8.67
C GLY A 11 -23.34 20.79 -9.23
N VAL A 12 -22.35 21.25 -8.46
CA VAL A 12 -20.97 20.84 -8.64
C VAL A 12 -21.02 19.31 -8.61
N LEU A 13 -20.81 18.70 -9.77
CA LEU A 13 -20.48 17.28 -9.83
C LEU A 13 -19.24 17.14 -8.97
N ALA A 14 -19.40 16.60 -7.76
CA ALA A 14 -18.28 16.19 -6.95
C ALA A 14 -17.51 15.20 -7.81
N THR A 15 -16.40 15.63 -8.38
CA THR A 15 -15.40 14.73 -8.91
C THR A 15 -15.03 13.84 -7.73
N ALA A 16 -15.41 12.56 -7.76
CA ALA A 16 -14.82 11.60 -6.85
C ALA A 16 -13.32 11.77 -7.02
N SER A 17 -12.61 12.24 -5.99
CA SER A 17 -11.15 12.21 -6.02
C SER A 17 -10.82 10.74 -6.07
N PHE A 18 -10.37 10.25 -7.23
CA PHE A 18 -9.87 8.90 -7.33
C PHE A 18 -8.75 8.78 -6.29
N ALA A 19 -8.86 7.80 -5.40
CA ALA A 19 -7.81 7.54 -4.45
C ALA A 19 -6.55 7.18 -5.24
N ASP A 20 -5.46 7.87 -4.95
CA ASP A 20 -4.16 7.52 -5.47
C ASP A 20 -3.73 6.22 -4.80
N VAL A 21 -3.75 5.13 -5.58
CA VAL A 21 -3.31 3.80 -5.16
C VAL A 21 -2.03 3.46 -5.90
N TYR A 22 -1.03 2.98 -5.17
CA TYR A 22 0.25 2.53 -5.72
C TYR A 22 0.52 1.11 -5.29
N VAL A 23 0.99 0.28 -6.23
CA VAL A 23 1.21 -1.15 -6.03
C VAL A 23 2.63 -1.51 -6.43
N TRP A 24 3.29 -2.31 -5.60
CA TRP A 24 4.54 -2.99 -5.89
C TRP A 24 4.29 -4.49 -5.84
N GLU A 25 4.43 -5.16 -6.99
CA GLU A 25 4.41 -6.62 -7.13
C GLU A 25 5.83 -7.17 -7.36
N SER A 26 6.82 -6.28 -7.56
CA SER A 26 8.23 -6.63 -7.72
C SER A 26 9.12 -5.45 -7.35
N PHE A 27 10.36 -5.75 -6.99
CA PHE A 27 11.40 -4.84 -6.55
C PHE A 27 12.65 -5.03 -7.43
N THR A 28 13.37 -3.94 -7.63
CA THR A 28 14.56 -3.85 -8.50
C THR A 28 15.84 -3.60 -7.72
N ASP A 29 15.75 -3.08 -6.49
CA ASP A 29 16.90 -2.75 -5.66
C ASP A 29 16.69 -3.20 -4.22
N ALA A 30 17.67 -3.90 -3.67
CA ALA A 30 17.61 -4.49 -2.34
C ALA A 30 18.32 -3.68 -1.25
N SER A 31 19.00 -2.58 -1.58
CA SER A 31 19.78 -1.82 -0.59
C SER A 31 20.00 -0.38 -1.03
N GLY A 32 19.16 0.53 -0.55
CA GLY A 32 19.33 1.98 -0.70
C GLY A 32 18.90 2.56 -2.05
N GLY A 33 18.65 1.74 -3.08
CA GLY A 33 18.09 2.22 -4.34
C GLY A 33 16.58 2.38 -4.32
N ILE A 34 16.06 3.00 -5.39
CA ILE A 34 14.65 3.31 -5.57
C ILE A 34 13.93 2.11 -6.20
N ASN A 35 12.86 1.66 -5.54
CA ASN A 35 11.86 0.78 -6.12
C ASN A 35 10.60 1.58 -6.44
N SER A 36 10.32 1.79 -7.74
CA SER A 36 9.12 2.47 -8.21
C SER A 36 7.90 1.54 -8.20
N PRO A 37 6.66 2.06 -8.07
CA PRO A 37 5.45 1.28 -8.17
C PRO A 37 5.38 0.58 -9.53
N THR A 38 4.94 -0.67 -9.53
CA THR A 38 4.75 -1.48 -10.72
C THR A 38 3.32 -1.39 -11.27
N GLY A 39 2.40 -0.78 -10.51
CA GLY A 39 1.01 -0.57 -10.90
C GLY A 39 0.26 0.37 -9.95
N GLY A 40 -1.05 0.46 -10.15
CA GLY A 40 -1.94 1.34 -9.40
C GLY A 40 -2.62 2.39 -10.28
N THR A 41 -3.38 3.27 -9.64
CA THR A 41 -4.14 4.37 -10.28
C THR A 41 -3.62 5.75 -9.92
N GLY A 42 -2.60 5.83 -9.06
CA GLY A 42 -2.08 7.10 -8.56
C GLY A 42 -1.31 7.91 -9.60
N ALA A 43 -1.43 9.24 -9.53
CA ALA A 43 -0.75 10.16 -10.44
C ALA A 43 0.68 10.56 -9.98
N GLY A 44 1.04 10.24 -8.73
CA GLY A 44 2.37 10.49 -8.16
C GLY A 44 3.39 9.40 -8.47
N SER A 45 4.57 9.56 -7.88
CA SER A 45 5.69 8.60 -8.01
C SER A 45 6.33 8.34 -6.65
N PRO A 46 5.60 7.76 -5.67
CA PRO A 46 6.21 7.35 -4.42
C PRO A 46 7.28 6.29 -4.68
N SER A 47 8.26 6.17 -3.80
CA SER A 47 9.34 5.20 -3.93
C SER A 47 9.51 4.39 -2.66
N LEU A 48 9.72 3.09 -2.81
CA LEU A 48 10.13 2.22 -1.72
C LEU A 48 11.65 2.08 -1.72
N VAL A 49 12.27 2.26 -0.57
CA VAL A 49 13.72 2.16 -0.38
C VAL A 49 14.01 1.25 0.81
N VAL A 50 14.89 0.27 0.62
CA VAL A 50 15.44 -0.51 1.74
C VAL A 50 16.49 0.35 2.43
N VAL A 51 16.28 0.65 3.71
CA VAL A 51 17.12 1.58 4.50
C VAL A 51 17.92 0.89 5.60
N GLY A 52 17.62 -0.39 5.87
CA GLY A 52 18.35 -1.21 6.82
C GLY A 52 18.20 -2.69 6.50
N GLY A 53 19.19 -3.49 6.90
CA GLY A 53 19.29 -4.90 6.50
C GLY A 53 19.98 -5.08 5.15
N SER A 54 20.09 -6.34 4.72
CA SER A 54 20.74 -6.72 3.45
C SER A 54 19.92 -7.79 2.72
N PRO A 55 18.65 -7.52 2.37
CA PRO A 55 17.87 -8.46 1.58
C PRO A 55 18.48 -8.62 0.19
N ILE A 56 17.99 -9.61 -0.54
CA ILE A 56 18.26 -9.84 -1.95
C ILE A 56 16.97 -9.72 -2.74
N ILE A 57 17.08 -9.43 -4.03
CA ILE A 57 15.97 -9.60 -4.98
C ILE A 57 15.96 -11.06 -5.42
N ALA A 58 14.91 -11.81 -5.06
CA ALA A 58 14.75 -13.18 -5.52
C ALA A 58 14.33 -13.24 -7.00
N GLY A 59 14.38 -14.42 -7.62
CA GLY A 59 14.06 -14.58 -9.05
C GLY A 59 12.64 -14.17 -9.45
N SER A 60 11.71 -14.14 -8.48
CA SER A 60 10.34 -13.64 -8.62
C SER A 60 10.22 -12.10 -8.50
N GLY A 61 11.29 -11.40 -8.13
CA GLY A 61 11.30 -9.95 -7.91
C GLY A 61 10.93 -9.53 -6.49
N ASN A 62 10.71 -10.45 -5.55
CA ASN A 62 10.44 -10.14 -4.15
C ASN A 62 11.73 -9.80 -3.39
N LEU A 63 11.60 -8.96 -2.34
CA LEU A 63 12.68 -8.73 -1.39
C LEU A 63 12.69 -9.88 -0.39
N TYR A 64 13.83 -10.54 -0.22
CA TYR A 64 13.96 -11.66 0.70
C TYR A 64 15.28 -11.56 1.46
N ASP A 65 15.25 -11.71 2.78
CA ASP A 65 16.45 -11.80 3.59
C ASP A 65 16.54 -13.18 4.28
N PRO A 66 17.49 -14.05 3.90
CA PRO A 66 17.64 -15.36 4.52
C PRO A 66 18.31 -15.34 5.90
N ALA A 67 18.99 -14.25 6.25
CA ALA A 67 19.93 -14.21 7.37
C ALA A 67 19.60 -13.16 8.43
N GLY A 68 18.79 -12.16 8.08
CA GLY A 68 18.43 -11.05 8.95
C GLY A 68 17.04 -10.49 8.67
N SER A 69 16.79 -9.34 9.28
CA SER A 69 15.62 -8.52 9.02
C SER A 69 15.99 -7.30 8.18
N PHE A 70 14.99 -6.69 7.56
CA PHE A 70 15.19 -5.47 6.78
C PHE A 70 14.09 -4.45 7.05
N THR A 71 14.46 -3.19 6.95
CA THR A 71 13.60 -2.02 7.18
C THR A 71 13.50 -1.23 5.89
N MET A 72 12.30 -0.73 5.62
CA MET A 72 11.99 0.01 4.42
C MET A 72 11.31 1.33 4.75
N HIS A 73 11.61 2.32 3.92
CA HIS A 73 10.90 3.58 3.89
C HIS A 73 10.15 3.74 2.58
N LEU A 74 8.90 4.19 2.64
CA LEU A 74 8.16 4.68 1.48
C LEU A 74 8.16 6.20 1.48
N TYR A 75 8.82 6.79 0.48
CA TYR A 75 8.94 8.23 0.28
C TYR A 75 8.00 8.73 -0.82
N GLY A 76 7.79 10.05 -0.88
CA GLY A 76 7.16 10.68 -2.04
C GLY A 76 5.64 10.52 -2.12
N ALA A 77 4.98 10.07 -1.06
CA ALA A 77 3.51 10.00 -0.99
C ALA A 77 2.85 11.40 -0.98
N GLY A 78 3.59 12.45 -0.61
CA GLY A 78 3.10 13.82 -0.61
C GLY A 78 2.05 14.07 0.47
N PHE A 79 0.94 14.71 0.12
CA PHE A 79 -0.18 14.90 1.04
C PHE A 79 -1.05 13.64 1.08
N VAL A 80 -1.35 13.16 2.28
CA VAL A 80 -2.19 11.98 2.50
C VAL A 80 -3.41 12.34 3.36
N ASN A 81 -4.50 11.59 3.22
CA ASN A 81 -5.70 11.71 4.02
C ASN A 81 -6.22 10.30 4.36
N ASN A 82 -6.12 9.92 5.63
CA ASN A 82 -6.43 8.58 6.13
C ASN A 82 -5.78 7.49 5.25
N PRO A 83 -4.44 7.50 5.11
CA PRO A 83 -3.78 6.55 4.22
C PRO A 83 -3.95 5.13 4.75
N THR A 84 -3.93 4.20 3.81
CA THR A 84 -4.03 2.76 4.03
C THR A 84 -2.85 2.06 3.38
N MET A 85 -2.42 0.94 3.94
CA MET A 85 -1.35 0.12 3.39
C MET A 85 -1.69 -1.35 3.55
N GLU A 86 -1.49 -2.13 2.49
CA GLU A 86 -1.52 -3.59 2.57
C GLU A 86 -0.14 -4.14 2.26
N ILE A 87 0.31 -5.04 3.12
CA ILE A 87 1.61 -5.71 2.99
C ILE A 87 1.36 -7.20 2.92
N ALA A 88 1.92 -7.86 1.91
CA ALA A 88 1.91 -9.31 1.80
C ALA A 88 3.35 -9.82 1.68
N GLY A 89 3.62 -10.90 2.42
CA GLY A 89 4.93 -11.51 2.46
C GLY A 89 4.88 -12.98 2.84
N LEU A 90 6.06 -13.59 2.72
CA LEU A 90 6.33 -14.98 3.01
C LEU A 90 7.43 -15.12 4.05
N GLY A 91 7.35 -16.17 4.86
CA GLY A 91 8.32 -16.49 5.90
C GLY A 91 8.08 -15.72 7.18
N SER A 92 9.14 -15.18 7.78
CA SER A 92 9.04 -14.47 9.06
C SER A 92 8.13 -13.24 8.97
N GLU A 93 7.48 -12.95 10.09
CA GLU A 93 6.48 -11.90 10.21
C GLU A 93 7.07 -10.48 10.07
N PHE A 94 6.19 -9.50 9.82
CA PHE A 94 6.58 -8.10 9.87
C PHE A 94 6.61 -7.61 11.33
N ASP A 95 7.57 -6.76 11.65
CA ASP A 95 7.65 -6.11 12.96
C ASP A 95 6.61 -5.00 13.04
N THR A 96 5.43 -5.34 13.57
CA THR A 96 4.32 -4.39 13.71
C THR A 96 4.64 -3.19 14.61
N SER A 97 5.62 -3.32 15.51
CA SER A 97 6.07 -2.22 16.37
C SER A 97 6.91 -1.18 15.62
N SER A 98 7.48 -1.58 14.47
CA SER A 98 8.21 -0.69 13.58
C SER A 98 7.31 0.19 12.72
N PHE A 99 6.00 -0.10 12.63
CA PHE A 99 5.13 0.58 11.68
C PHE A 99 4.80 1.99 12.13
N TYR A 100 5.19 3.00 11.36
CA TYR A 100 4.77 4.38 11.57
C TYR A 100 4.81 5.22 10.31
N LEU A 101 3.99 6.26 10.27
CA LEU A 101 4.07 7.35 9.31
C LEU A 101 4.85 8.49 9.96
N ASN A 102 6.00 8.85 9.40
CA ASN A 102 6.75 10.01 9.86
C ASN A 102 6.18 11.30 9.29
N THR A 103 5.93 12.26 10.16
CA THR A 103 5.37 13.58 9.82
C THR A 103 6.22 14.69 10.42
N ALA A 104 5.95 15.94 10.07
CA ALA A 104 6.64 17.09 10.68
C ALA A 104 6.36 17.22 12.18
N GLN A 105 5.25 16.65 12.67
CA GLN A 105 4.82 16.65 14.06
C GLN A 105 5.34 15.45 14.86
N GLY A 106 5.97 14.49 14.19
CA GLY A 106 6.46 13.23 14.77
C GLY A 106 5.84 11.98 14.14
N PRO A 107 6.18 10.78 14.67
CA PRO A 107 5.64 9.53 14.17
C PRO A 107 4.16 9.37 14.54
N VAL A 108 3.35 8.96 13.56
CA VAL A 108 1.96 8.56 13.72
C VAL A 108 1.86 7.05 13.50
N PHE A 109 1.33 6.34 14.48
CA PHE A 109 1.24 4.88 14.44
C PHE A 109 -0.07 4.43 13.80
N PRO A 110 -0.06 3.38 12.97
CA PRO A 110 -1.28 2.86 12.36
C PRO A 110 -2.09 2.03 13.35
N THR A 111 -3.37 1.85 13.02
CA THR A 111 -4.10 0.64 13.41
C THR A 111 -3.64 -0.50 12.50
N VAL A 112 -3.31 -1.65 13.09
CA VAL A 112 -2.81 -2.84 12.37
C VAL A 112 -3.83 -3.96 12.48
N GLU A 113 -4.26 -4.49 11.34
CA GLU A 113 -5.06 -5.69 11.22
C GLU A 113 -4.23 -6.80 10.56
N VAL A 114 -4.19 -7.98 11.19
CA VAL A 114 -3.49 -9.16 10.68
C VAL A 114 -4.49 -10.05 9.95
N THR A 115 -4.52 -9.95 8.62
CA THR A 115 -5.44 -10.70 7.75
C THR A 115 -5.02 -12.16 7.63
N SER A 116 -3.72 -12.42 7.59
CA SER A 116 -3.14 -13.76 7.77
C SER A 116 -1.82 -13.62 8.54
N GLY A 117 -1.64 -14.43 9.58
CA GLY A 117 -0.49 -14.32 10.48
C GLY A 117 0.05 -15.69 10.83
N GLY A 118 1.21 -16.03 10.27
CA GLY A 118 1.97 -17.22 10.62
C GLY A 118 3.41 -16.86 10.94
N ALA A 119 4.01 -17.57 11.87
CA ALA A 119 5.40 -17.31 12.28
C ALA A 119 6.37 -18.29 11.61
N GLY A 120 7.51 -17.75 11.16
CA GLY A 120 8.65 -18.54 10.69
C GLY A 120 8.64 -18.90 9.19
N PHE A 121 9.65 -19.66 8.78
CA PHE A 121 9.91 -19.96 7.37
C PHE A 121 8.72 -20.63 6.67
N GLY A 122 8.30 -20.06 5.54
CA GLY A 122 7.18 -20.56 4.72
C GLY A 122 5.78 -20.12 5.17
N ALA A 123 5.65 -19.31 6.22
CA ALA A 123 4.37 -18.75 6.62
C ALA A 123 3.90 -17.64 5.67
N PHE A 124 2.58 -17.55 5.43
CA PHE A 124 2.00 -16.41 4.73
C PHE A 124 1.63 -15.34 5.75
N ASN A 125 2.02 -14.11 5.45
CA ASN A 125 1.80 -12.97 6.30
C ASN A 125 1.17 -11.84 5.49
N THR A 126 -0.02 -11.40 5.91
CA THR A 126 -0.74 -10.29 5.28
C THR A 126 -1.24 -9.34 6.34
N TYR A 127 -0.88 -8.08 6.21
CA TYR A 127 -1.25 -7.01 7.12
C TYR A 127 -2.03 -5.93 6.35
N SER A 128 -3.08 -5.42 6.96
CA SER A 128 -3.74 -4.18 6.56
C SER A 128 -3.46 -3.12 7.63
N LEU A 129 -2.99 -1.96 7.22
CA LEU A 129 -2.65 -0.84 8.09
C LEU A 129 -3.46 0.38 7.67
N SER A 130 -3.92 1.14 8.67
CA SER A 130 -4.62 2.40 8.44
C SER A 130 -4.18 3.44 9.44
N TRP A 131 -3.92 4.67 8.98
CA TRP A 131 -3.59 5.80 9.83
C TRP A 131 -4.77 6.77 9.90
N ASP A 132 -5.10 7.25 11.10
CA ASP A 132 -5.97 8.41 11.30
C ASP A 132 -5.09 9.68 11.21
N TYR A 133 -4.80 10.10 9.98
CA TYR A 133 -3.92 11.23 9.70
C TYR A 133 -4.26 11.90 8.37
N ALA A 134 -4.32 13.23 8.39
CA ALA A 134 -4.43 14.05 7.20
C ALA A 134 -3.35 15.14 7.20
N GLY A 135 -2.48 15.12 6.20
CA GLY A 135 -1.37 16.06 6.10
C GLY A 135 -0.21 15.59 5.21
N PRO A 136 0.88 16.36 5.12
CA PRO A 136 2.08 15.97 4.41
C PRO A 136 2.81 14.79 5.09
N ALA A 137 3.03 13.71 4.35
CA ALA A 137 3.84 12.57 4.76
C ALA A 137 5.31 12.80 4.40
N ILE A 138 6.23 12.54 5.34
CA ILE A 138 7.67 12.51 5.05
C ILE A 138 8.04 11.13 4.51
N PHE A 139 7.73 10.07 5.26
CA PHE A 139 7.85 8.68 4.82
C PHE A 139 7.01 7.74 5.69
N PHE A 140 6.66 6.58 5.17
CA PHE A 140 6.17 5.45 5.96
C PHE A 140 7.33 4.52 6.29
N ASN A 141 7.47 4.09 7.53
CA ASN A 141 8.45 3.12 7.98
C ASN A 141 7.78 1.79 8.29
N PHE A 142 8.40 0.71 7.84
CA PHE A 142 8.01 -0.65 8.20
C PHE A 142 9.18 -1.61 7.96
N GLY A 143 9.23 -2.69 8.73
CA GLY A 143 10.28 -3.68 8.62
C GLY A 143 9.84 -5.08 9.02
N THR A 144 10.73 -6.03 8.81
CA THR A 144 10.56 -7.43 9.19
C THR A 144 11.20 -7.70 10.56
N SER A 145 10.77 -8.77 11.25
CA SER A 145 11.23 -9.03 12.63
C SER A 145 12.39 -10.02 12.74
N ALA A 146 12.60 -10.88 11.73
CA ALA A 146 13.51 -12.01 11.83
C ALA A 146 14.03 -12.48 10.45
N PRO A 147 15.08 -13.34 10.43
CA PRO A 147 15.56 -14.01 9.22
C PRO A 147 14.47 -14.77 8.48
N HIS A 148 14.70 -14.97 7.19
CA HIS A 148 13.77 -15.59 6.26
C HIS A 148 12.45 -14.83 6.07
N ALA A 149 12.46 -13.51 6.19
CA ALA A 149 11.32 -12.69 5.85
C ALA A 149 11.37 -12.30 4.36
N SER A 150 10.19 -12.17 3.75
CA SER A 150 10.04 -11.68 2.39
C SER A 150 8.95 -10.63 2.29
N LEU A 151 9.19 -9.59 1.51
CA LEU A 151 8.16 -8.70 1.00
C LEU A 151 7.87 -9.10 -0.44
N ASP A 152 6.67 -9.63 -0.66
CA ASP A 152 6.21 -10.07 -1.98
C ASP A 152 5.37 -8.98 -2.65
N ARG A 153 4.51 -8.31 -1.89
CA ARG A 153 3.66 -7.24 -2.40
C ARG A 153 3.41 -6.14 -1.39
N LEU A 154 3.39 -4.91 -1.88
CA LEU A 154 2.99 -3.72 -1.13
C LEU A 154 1.91 -2.96 -1.91
N THR A 155 0.87 -2.51 -1.23
CA THR A 155 -0.11 -1.57 -1.78
C THR A 155 -0.29 -0.43 -0.81
N ILE A 156 -0.36 0.81 -1.31
CA ILE A 156 -0.65 1.99 -0.49
C ILE A 156 -1.76 2.80 -1.15
N GLY A 157 -2.74 3.20 -0.35
CA GLY A 157 -3.75 4.20 -0.72
C GLY A 157 -3.48 5.49 0.06
N THR A 158 -3.35 6.62 -0.62
CA THR A 158 -3.06 7.90 0.06
C THR A 158 -4.31 8.68 0.47
N PHE A 159 -5.49 8.28 -0.02
CA PHE A 159 -6.77 8.96 0.25
C PHE A 159 -7.89 7.97 0.62
N GLY A 160 -7.94 7.56 1.89
CA GLY A 160 -9.12 7.10 2.64
C GLY A 160 -9.97 5.94 2.11
N GLU A 161 -9.71 5.38 0.94
CA GLU A 161 -10.47 4.22 0.46
C GLU A 161 -9.95 2.92 1.09
N THR A 162 -10.90 2.04 1.38
CA THR A 162 -10.65 0.62 1.64
C THR A 162 -9.90 0.04 0.45
N ILE A 163 -8.61 -0.30 0.64
CA ILE A 163 -7.83 -1.04 -0.36
C ILE A 163 -8.60 -2.34 -0.62
N PRO A 164 -8.95 -2.67 -1.87
CA PRO A 164 -9.60 -3.93 -2.18
C PRO A 164 -8.66 -5.06 -1.75
N ALA A 165 -9.15 -5.94 -0.87
CA ALA A 165 -8.39 -7.06 -0.33
C ALA A 165 -7.62 -7.82 -1.43
N PRO A 166 -6.49 -8.48 -1.12
CA PRO A 166 -5.55 -9.07 -2.08
C PRO A 166 -6.11 -9.92 -3.26
N GLY A 167 -7.36 -10.39 -3.23
CA GLY A 167 -8.03 -11.11 -4.32
C GLY A 167 -9.20 -10.38 -5.02
N ALA A 168 -9.60 -9.19 -4.58
CA ALA A 168 -10.73 -8.45 -5.15
C ALA A 168 -10.45 -7.95 -6.58
N LEU A 169 -9.19 -7.62 -6.89
CA LEU A 169 -8.76 -7.25 -8.24
C LEU A 169 -8.85 -8.42 -9.23
N ALA A 170 -8.61 -9.66 -8.78
CA ALA A 170 -8.76 -10.86 -9.60
C ALA A 170 -10.24 -11.15 -9.95
N LEU A 171 -11.16 -10.85 -9.03
CA LEU A 171 -12.61 -11.01 -9.24
C LEU A 171 -13.20 -9.97 -10.21
N LEU A 172 -12.70 -8.72 -10.21
CA LEU A 172 -13.05 -7.74 -11.24
C LEU A 172 -12.59 -8.19 -12.64
N GLY A 173 -11.41 -8.81 -12.74
CA GLY A 173 -10.91 -9.42 -13.97
C GLY A 173 -11.78 -10.59 -14.46
N LEU A 174 -12.28 -11.44 -13.56
CA LEU A 174 -13.18 -12.55 -13.91
C LEU A 174 -14.61 -12.12 -14.23
N ALA A 175 -15.11 -11.05 -13.60
CA ALA A 175 -16.44 -10.50 -13.90
C ALA A 175 -16.53 -9.95 -15.34
N GLY A 176 -15.40 -9.49 -15.91
CA GLY A 176 -15.31 -9.06 -17.31
C GLY A 176 -15.39 -10.21 -18.34
N LEU A 177 -15.09 -11.45 -17.94
CA LEU A 177 -15.11 -12.63 -18.82
C LEU A 177 -16.51 -13.27 -18.95
N GLY A 178 -17.47 -12.89 -18.10
CA GLY A 178 -18.82 -13.44 -18.11
C GLY A 178 -19.76 -12.93 -19.22
N ARG A 179 -19.36 -11.90 -19.99
CA ARG A 179 -20.25 -11.23 -20.96
C ARG A 179 -19.88 -11.48 -22.43
N ARG A 180 -19.54 -12.72 -22.81
CA ARG A 180 -19.70 -13.13 -24.22
C ARG A 180 -21.17 -13.49 -24.47
N ARG A 181 -21.92 -12.46 -24.88
CA ARG A 181 -23.29 -12.60 -25.41
C ARG A 181 -23.21 -13.50 -26.66
N ARG A 182 -23.68 -14.74 -26.55
CA ARG A 182 -23.97 -15.57 -27.73
C ARG A 182 -25.09 -14.87 -28.50
N SER A 183 -24.83 -14.47 -29.73
CA SER A 183 -25.83 -14.23 -30.77
C SER A 183 -25.91 -15.46 -31.65
#